data_AF-A0A3Q2ZYH7-F1
#
_entry.id   AF-A0A3Q2ZYH7-F1
#
_cell.length_a   1.000
_cell.length_b   1.000
_cell.length_c   1.000
_cell.angle_alpha   90.00
_cell.angle_beta   90.00
_cell.angle_gamma   90.00
#
_symmetry.space_group_name_H-M   'P 1'
#
loop_
_entity.id
_entity.type
_entity.pdbx_description
1 polymer ?
#
loop_
_entity_poly.entity_id
_entity_poly.type
_entity_poly.pdbx_seq_one_letter_code
_entity_poly.pdbx_strand_id
1 'polypeptide(L)'
;MASDNNGSESQDEKAALVQTNPEEDTRQRSVTGANKGGSKLKLYHWTQSFNSQKVRLAIAEKGLCCEEYDVSLPLSEHNEPWFMRLNPAGEVPVLVHDDNVICDPTQIMDYLEENFKEEGTARLVPEEGSRYYLRVQHYRELLDSLLMDAYTHGCILHPEITVDSHIPAYAATSIRTQIVNTQSELQKLAEQNPELKDAYKAKQRRLKSKLFDHDNMKYLKKLLDELEGVMDQVETELQRRVEETPEEGSPSWLCGDFFSMADVSLAVTLHRLKFLGLSRRYWGNGLRVNVETYYERVVERPAFRRVLGHVNNILISAVLPVAFRVARKNAPVIAGTTLLIGFLGGATYLAFLYMKKRLTSFS
;
A
#
# COMPACT_ATOMS: atom_id res chain seq x y z
N MET A 1 -45.99 56.37 -22.00
CA MET A 1 -46.73 56.31 -20.72
C MET A 1 -45.80 55.63 -19.74
N ALA A 2 -44.81 56.37 -19.23
CA ALA A 2 -44.91 57.30 -18.10
C ALA A 2 -45.02 56.50 -16.78
N SER A 3 -43.89 56.24 -16.11
CA SER A 3 -43.32 56.99 -14.95
C SER A 3 -43.76 56.28 -13.65
N ASP A 4 -42.98 56.02 -12.61
CA ASP A 4 -41.89 56.76 -11.93
C ASP A 4 -40.83 55.73 -11.44
N ASN A 5 -39.51 55.93 -11.38
CA ASN A 5 -38.58 57.06 -11.19
C ASN A 5 -38.33 57.54 -9.74
N ASN A 6 -37.05 57.86 -9.51
CA ASN A 6 -36.35 58.45 -8.36
C ASN A 6 -36.04 57.54 -7.17
N GLY A 7 -34.83 57.57 -6.60
CA GLY A 7 -33.64 58.43 -6.75
C GLY A 7 -32.67 57.97 -5.64
N SER A 8 -31.39 57.74 -5.89
CA SER A 8 -30.29 58.70 -6.02
C SER A 8 -29.40 58.70 -4.77
N GLU A 9 -28.10 58.45 -5.00
CA GLU A 9 -26.95 59.02 -4.27
C GLU A 9 -26.75 58.54 -2.81
N SER A 10 -25.54 58.43 -2.25
CA SER A 10 -24.19 58.75 -2.67
C SER A 10 -23.21 57.85 -1.91
N GLN A 11 -21.97 57.84 -2.40
CA GLN A 11 -20.78 57.30 -1.75
C GLN A 11 -20.63 57.83 -0.31
N ASP A 12 -20.24 56.94 0.62
CA ASP A 12 -19.44 57.33 1.77
C ASP A 12 -18.43 56.22 2.12
N GLU A 13 -17.27 56.69 2.55
CA GLU A 13 -15.99 56.01 2.63
C GLU A 13 -15.84 54.92 3.71
N LYS A 14 -15.01 53.94 3.35
CA LYS A 14 -13.94 53.29 4.13
C LYS A 14 -14.21 52.57 5.45
N ALA A 15 -13.72 51.32 5.43
CA ALA A 15 -12.93 50.63 6.45
C ALA A 15 -13.66 50.01 7.67
N ALA A 16 -13.84 48.68 7.61
CA ALA A 16 -13.70 47.78 8.75
C ALA A 16 -13.54 46.34 8.21
N LEU A 17 -12.33 45.78 8.27
CA LEU A 17 -11.90 44.82 9.29
C LEU A 17 -12.59 43.44 9.16
N VAL A 18 -11.81 42.53 8.59
CA VAL A 18 -11.95 41.07 8.64
C VAL A 18 -12.10 40.64 10.10
N GLN A 19 -13.26 40.08 10.43
CA GLN A 19 -13.44 39.19 11.57
C GLN A 19 -14.20 37.96 11.08
N THR A 20 -13.45 36.91 10.74
CA THR A 20 -13.99 35.56 10.62
C THR A 20 -14.00 34.95 12.03
N ASN A 21 -15.19 34.78 12.59
CA ASN A 21 -15.40 34.10 13.87
C ASN A 21 -14.95 32.63 13.79
N PRO A 22 -14.09 32.15 14.69
CA PRO A 22 -13.67 30.76 14.75
C PRO A 22 -14.46 30.01 15.84
N GLU A 23 -15.75 29.70 15.60
CA GLU A 23 -16.56 28.96 16.60
C GLU A 23 -17.41 27.80 16.02
N GLU A 24 -17.17 27.37 14.78
CA GLU A 24 -17.83 26.16 14.23
C GLU A 24 -16.92 24.94 14.04
N ASP A 25 -15.63 25.00 14.40
CA ASP A 25 -14.67 23.90 14.21
C ASP A 25 -14.27 23.20 15.53
N THR A 26 -15.17 23.17 16.53
CA THR A 26 -14.88 22.58 17.85
C THR A 26 -15.97 21.62 18.35
N ARG A 27 -16.62 20.89 17.44
CA ARG A 27 -17.45 19.72 17.78
C ARG A 27 -17.07 18.48 16.98
N GLN A 28 -15.79 18.11 17.00
CA GLN A 28 -15.35 16.77 16.58
C GLN A 28 -14.11 16.27 17.34
N ARG A 29 -13.85 16.82 18.54
CA ARG A 29 -12.85 16.30 19.49
C ARG A 29 -13.48 16.09 20.86
N SER A 30 -14.11 14.93 21.04
CA SER A 30 -14.25 14.26 22.34
C SER A 30 -14.94 12.90 22.18
N VAL A 31 -14.22 11.95 21.60
CA VAL A 31 -14.34 10.56 22.05
C VAL A 31 -12.95 10.14 22.52
N THR A 32 -12.46 10.82 23.56
CA THR A 32 -11.38 10.28 24.38
C THR A 32 -12.02 9.29 25.36
N GLY A 33 -12.24 8.07 24.87
CA GLY A 33 -12.23 6.92 25.76
C GLY A 33 -10.83 6.85 26.36
N ALA A 34 -10.73 7.08 27.66
CA ALA A 34 -9.51 6.84 28.42
C ALA A 34 -9.22 5.34 28.37
N ASN A 35 -8.45 4.88 27.38
CA ASN A 35 -8.05 3.49 27.31
C ASN A 35 -6.88 3.28 28.28
N LYS A 36 -7.20 2.76 29.47
CA LYS A 36 -6.24 2.29 30.46
C LYS A 36 -5.40 1.18 29.81
N GLY A 37 -4.11 1.42 29.58
CA GLY A 37 -3.10 0.38 29.34
C GLY A 37 -3.42 -0.64 28.24
N GLY A 38 -4.09 -0.23 27.16
CA GLY A 38 -4.36 -1.12 26.02
C GLY A 38 -3.07 -1.49 25.31
N SER A 39 -2.85 -2.81 25.12
CA SER A 39 -1.76 -3.36 24.33
C SER A 39 -1.60 -2.62 22.99
N LYS A 40 -0.36 -2.24 22.64
CA LYS A 40 -0.10 -1.40 21.47
C LYS A 40 0.29 -2.26 20.28
N LEU A 41 -0.62 -2.38 19.32
CA LEU A 41 -0.37 -3.03 18.03
C LEU A 41 0.51 -2.16 17.14
N LYS A 42 1.67 -2.67 16.73
CA LYS A 42 2.64 -1.97 15.86
C LYS A 42 2.91 -2.80 14.61
N LEU A 43 3.06 -2.13 13.47
CA LEU A 43 3.42 -2.75 12.20
C LEU A 43 4.63 -2.06 11.60
N TYR A 44 5.73 -2.80 11.46
CA TYR A 44 6.87 -2.37 10.66
C TYR A 44 6.66 -2.84 9.23
N HIS A 45 6.56 -1.92 8.28
CA HIS A 45 6.15 -2.25 6.91
C HIS A 45 6.85 -1.37 5.88
N TRP A 46 6.69 -1.69 4.60
CA TRP A 46 7.01 -0.76 3.52
C TRP A 46 5.81 -0.63 2.59
N THR A 47 5.41 0.60 2.27
CA THR A 47 4.19 0.89 1.49
C THR A 47 4.14 0.14 0.14
N GLN A 48 5.31 -0.10 -0.47
CA GLN A 48 5.44 -0.80 -1.75
C GLN A 48 5.68 -2.31 -1.63
N SER A 49 5.83 -2.88 -0.44
CA SER A 49 5.93 -4.34 -0.27
C SER A 49 4.56 -4.98 -0.44
N PHE A 50 4.46 -6.00 -1.30
CA PHE A 50 3.23 -6.77 -1.52
C PHE A 50 2.67 -7.38 -0.22
N ASN A 51 3.53 -8.02 0.57
CA ASN A 51 3.12 -8.63 1.84
C ASN A 51 2.71 -7.56 2.87
N SER A 52 3.38 -6.40 2.86
CA SER A 52 2.97 -5.26 3.69
C SER A 52 1.59 -4.74 3.29
N GLN A 53 1.30 -4.67 1.99
CA GLN A 53 0.00 -4.25 1.47
C GLN A 53 -1.13 -5.18 1.93
N LYS A 54 -0.93 -6.50 1.90
CA LYS A 54 -1.87 -7.50 2.42
C LYS A 54 -2.20 -7.27 3.88
N VAL A 55 -1.18 -7.24 4.75
CA VAL A 55 -1.37 -7.07 6.19
C VAL A 55 -2.02 -5.73 6.52
N ARG A 56 -1.58 -4.64 5.89
CA ARG A 56 -2.16 -3.31 6.09
C ARG A 56 -3.64 -3.27 5.67
N LEU A 57 -3.99 -3.92 4.57
CA LEU A 57 -5.38 -4.00 4.12
C LEU A 57 -6.21 -4.82 5.13
N ALA A 58 -5.71 -5.96 5.62
CA ALA A 58 -6.40 -6.75 6.64
C ALA A 58 -6.64 -5.94 7.93
N ILE A 59 -5.62 -5.26 8.46
CA ILE A 59 -5.74 -4.36 9.64
C ILE A 59 -6.80 -3.28 9.38
N ALA A 60 -6.78 -2.68 8.19
CA ALA A 60 -7.68 -1.61 7.80
C ALA A 60 -9.14 -2.05 7.65
N GLU A 61 -9.39 -3.23 7.08
CA GLU A 61 -10.72 -3.83 6.93
C GLU A 61 -11.28 -4.32 8.28
N LYS A 62 -10.42 -4.80 9.18
CA LYS A 62 -10.81 -5.12 10.57
C LYS A 62 -11.08 -3.88 11.44
N GLY A 63 -10.68 -2.70 10.99
CA GLY A 63 -10.84 -1.45 11.73
C GLY A 63 -9.90 -1.31 12.93
N LEU A 64 -8.77 -2.03 12.94
CA LEU A 64 -7.85 -2.05 14.07
C LEU A 64 -7.00 -0.78 14.13
N CYS A 65 -6.80 -0.25 15.33
CA CYS A 65 -5.86 0.84 15.57
C CYS A 65 -4.44 0.26 15.64
N CYS A 66 -3.67 0.43 14.57
CA CYS A 66 -2.29 -0.03 14.48
C CYS A 66 -1.34 1.14 14.26
N GLU A 67 -0.24 1.17 15.03
CA GLU A 67 0.84 2.11 14.82
C GLU A 67 1.77 1.61 13.70
N GLU A 68 1.81 2.34 12.59
CA GLU A 68 2.59 1.99 11.42
C GLU A 68 3.98 2.65 11.42
N TYR A 69 5.03 1.85 11.23
CA TYR A 69 6.43 2.25 11.11
C TYR A 69 6.96 1.89 9.73
N ASP A 70 7.20 2.90 8.88
CA ASP A 70 7.73 2.68 7.54
C ASP A 70 9.23 2.34 7.57
N VAL A 71 9.59 1.19 7.02
CA VAL A 71 10.94 0.65 6.85
C VAL A 71 11.31 0.72 5.37
N SER A 72 12.15 1.66 5.02
CA SER A 72 12.52 1.97 3.64
C SER A 72 13.45 0.89 3.06
N LEU A 73 12.92 0.08 2.16
CA LEU A 73 13.72 -0.88 1.39
C LEU A 73 14.74 -0.20 0.45
N PRO A 74 14.39 0.89 -0.28
CA PRO A 74 15.35 1.62 -1.10
C PRO A 74 16.55 2.19 -0.33
N LEU A 75 16.39 2.46 0.97
CA LEU A 75 17.46 2.93 1.86
C LEU A 75 18.09 1.82 2.69
N SER A 76 17.83 0.55 2.35
CA SER A 76 18.36 -0.62 3.05
C SER A 76 18.03 -0.69 4.55
N GLU A 77 16.98 -0.01 5.05
CA GLU A 77 16.69 0.04 6.50
C GLU A 77 16.33 -1.33 7.09
N HIS A 78 15.67 -2.18 6.29
CA HIS A 78 15.42 -3.58 6.59
C HIS A 78 16.69 -4.45 6.74
N ASN A 79 17.88 -3.91 6.45
CA ASN A 79 19.19 -4.52 6.75
C ASN A 79 19.84 -3.94 8.01
N GLU A 80 19.33 -2.84 8.56
CA GLU A 80 19.94 -2.22 9.73
C GLU A 80 19.86 -3.15 10.95
N PRO A 81 20.87 -3.13 11.84
CA PRO A 81 20.96 -4.10 12.95
C PRO A 81 19.73 -4.11 13.87
N TRP A 82 19.05 -2.98 14.04
CA TRP A 82 17.85 -2.91 14.87
C TRP A 82 16.68 -3.69 14.24
N PHE A 83 16.52 -3.62 12.91
CA PHE A 83 15.46 -4.34 12.21
C PHE A 83 15.82 -5.83 12.08
N MET A 84 17.08 -6.15 11.83
CA MET A 84 17.55 -7.54 11.76
C MET A 84 17.44 -8.27 13.10
N ARG A 85 17.53 -7.55 14.23
CA ARG A 85 17.21 -8.10 15.57
C ARG A 85 15.73 -8.40 15.74
N LEU A 86 14.87 -7.62 15.10
CA LEU A 86 13.41 -7.83 15.11
C LEU A 86 13.02 -9.00 14.18
N ASN A 87 13.56 -9.02 12.97
CA ASN A 87 13.35 -10.08 11.99
C ASN A 87 14.70 -10.45 11.33
N PRO A 88 15.32 -11.60 11.70
CA PRO A 88 16.56 -12.07 11.10
C PRO A 88 16.46 -12.39 9.60
N ALA A 89 15.25 -12.54 9.06
CA ALA A 89 15.05 -12.64 7.61
C ALA A 89 15.32 -11.31 6.90
N GLY A 90 15.16 -10.19 7.62
CA GLY A 90 15.24 -8.83 7.12
C GLY A 90 14.13 -8.54 6.12
N GLU A 91 12.92 -9.03 6.36
CA GLU A 91 11.76 -8.87 5.48
C GLU A 91 10.64 -8.10 6.20
N VAL A 92 9.81 -7.42 5.41
CA VAL A 92 8.61 -6.71 5.89
C VAL A 92 7.37 -7.38 5.31
N PRO A 93 6.24 -7.39 6.04
CA PRO A 93 5.99 -6.70 7.31
C PRO A 93 6.45 -7.48 8.55
N VAL A 94 6.52 -6.79 9.69
CA VAL A 94 6.64 -7.41 11.02
C VAL A 94 5.61 -6.79 11.95
N LEU A 95 4.76 -7.62 12.55
CA LEU A 95 3.79 -7.21 13.56
C LEU A 95 4.42 -7.36 14.94
N VAL A 96 4.22 -6.36 15.79
CA VAL A 96 4.55 -6.43 17.22
C VAL A 96 3.30 -6.12 18.03
N HIS A 97 2.91 -7.03 18.91
CA HIS A 97 1.78 -6.88 19.82
C HIS A 97 2.26 -7.27 21.23
N ASP A 98 2.46 -6.26 22.09
CA ASP A 98 3.24 -6.35 23.32
C ASP A 98 4.64 -6.96 23.07
N ASP A 99 4.91 -8.12 23.67
CA ASP A 99 6.18 -8.85 23.57
C ASP A 99 6.18 -9.85 22.40
N ASN A 100 5.05 -10.03 21.70
CA ASN A 100 4.94 -10.95 20.58
C ASN A 100 5.42 -10.30 19.28
N VAL A 101 6.41 -10.91 18.63
CA VAL A 101 6.93 -10.49 17.32
C VAL A 101 6.58 -11.55 16.28
N ILE A 102 5.87 -11.16 15.24
CA ILE A 102 5.39 -12.05 14.17
C ILE A 102 5.88 -11.52 12.84
N CYS A 103 6.68 -12.33 12.14
CA CYS A 103 7.39 -11.90 10.93
C CYS A 103 6.80 -12.47 9.63
N ASP A 104 6.02 -13.55 9.72
CA ASP A 104 5.42 -14.17 8.53
C ASP A 104 4.07 -13.52 8.22
N PRO A 105 3.83 -13.01 7.00
CA PRO A 105 2.61 -12.27 6.68
C PRO A 105 1.33 -13.11 6.80
N THR A 106 1.40 -14.41 6.56
CA THR A 106 0.26 -15.32 6.71
C THR A 106 -0.06 -15.49 8.19
N GLN A 107 0.94 -15.77 9.02
CA GLN A 107 0.79 -15.85 10.47
C GLN A 107 0.35 -14.53 11.10
N ILE A 108 0.79 -13.38 10.57
CA ILE A 108 0.29 -12.07 11.00
C ILE A 108 -1.22 -11.98 10.76
N MET A 109 -1.71 -12.34 9.57
CA MET A 109 -3.14 -12.29 9.26
C MET A 109 -3.96 -13.26 10.13
N ASP A 110 -3.45 -14.47 10.37
CA ASP A 110 -4.08 -15.44 11.28
C ASP A 110 -4.13 -14.92 12.71
N TYR A 111 -3.00 -14.37 13.20
CA TYR A 111 -2.92 -13.77 14.53
C TYR A 111 -3.94 -12.64 14.72
N LEU A 112 -4.08 -11.77 13.72
CA LEU A 112 -5.06 -10.68 13.76
C LEU A 112 -6.50 -11.23 13.86
N GLU A 113 -6.81 -12.30 13.15
CA GLU A 113 -8.14 -12.91 13.21
C GLU A 113 -8.39 -13.65 14.53
N GLU A 114 -7.35 -14.29 15.08
CA GLU A 114 -7.45 -15.05 16.32
C GLU A 114 -7.56 -14.19 17.57
N ASN A 115 -6.84 -13.06 17.60
CA ASN A 115 -6.66 -12.24 18.80
C ASN A 115 -7.57 -11.00 18.85
N PHE A 116 -8.14 -10.57 17.71
CA PHE A 116 -9.04 -9.41 17.64
C PHE A 116 -10.44 -9.83 17.19
N LYS A 117 -11.20 -10.38 18.15
CA LYS A 117 -12.56 -10.93 17.97
C LYS A 117 -13.64 -10.17 18.74
N GLU A 118 -13.29 -9.01 19.30
CA GLU A 118 -14.18 -8.18 20.10
C GLU A 118 -15.40 -7.72 19.29
N GLU A 119 -16.52 -7.49 19.98
CA GLU A 119 -17.76 -7.01 19.36
C GLU A 119 -17.51 -5.70 18.61
N GLY A 120 -17.95 -5.63 17.34
CA GLY A 120 -17.70 -4.49 16.45
C GLY A 120 -16.41 -4.58 15.62
N THR A 121 -15.52 -5.53 15.89
CA THR A 121 -14.37 -5.82 15.00
C THR A 121 -14.80 -6.72 13.86
N ALA A 122 -14.52 -6.33 12.61
CA ALA A 122 -14.88 -7.17 11.46
C ALA A 122 -14.09 -8.50 11.47
N ARG A 123 -14.79 -9.59 11.14
CA ARG A 123 -14.19 -10.91 10.93
C ARG A 123 -13.96 -11.12 9.45
N LEU A 124 -12.73 -11.46 9.09
CA LEU A 124 -12.34 -11.70 7.70
C LEU A 124 -12.30 -13.20 7.38
N VAL A 125 -12.31 -14.06 8.41
CA VAL A 125 -12.45 -15.50 8.24
C VAL A 125 -13.79 -15.91 8.85
N PRO A 126 -14.68 -16.55 8.07
CA PRO A 126 -15.94 -17.00 8.62
C PRO A 126 -15.70 -18.17 9.60
N GLU A 127 -16.70 -18.50 10.41
CA GLU A 127 -16.58 -19.61 11.36
C GLU A 127 -16.31 -20.94 10.64
N GLU A 128 -15.50 -21.81 11.25
CA GLU A 128 -15.03 -23.08 10.65
C GLU A 128 -16.18 -23.99 10.18
N GLY A 129 -17.32 -23.99 10.87
CA GLY A 129 -18.51 -24.76 10.49
C GLY A 129 -19.39 -24.10 9.42
N SER A 130 -19.07 -22.89 8.98
CA SER A 130 -19.87 -22.18 7.98
C SER A 130 -19.67 -22.76 6.58
N ARG A 131 -20.70 -22.64 5.72
CA ARG A 131 -20.62 -23.05 4.31
C ARG A 131 -19.54 -22.30 3.50
N TYR A 132 -19.02 -21.20 4.02
CA TYR A 132 -18.05 -20.34 3.34
C TYR A 132 -16.60 -20.64 3.74
N TYR A 133 -16.37 -21.28 4.88
CA TYR A 133 -15.03 -21.43 5.45
C TYR A 133 -14.04 -22.12 4.52
N LEU A 134 -14.38 -23.32 4.04
CA LEU A 134 -13.50 -24.07 3.14
C LEU A 134 -13.21 -23.32 1.84
N ARG A 135 -14.17 -22.53 1.35
CA ARG A 135 -14.00 -21.69 0.17
C ARG A 135 -13.01 -20.55 0.43
N VAL A 136 -13.14 -19.86 1.57
CA VAL A 136 -12.22 -18.79 1.98
C VAL A 136 -10.80 -19.35 2.13
N GLN A 137 -10.63 -20.51 2.79
CA GLN A 137 -9.31 -21.14 2.93
C GLN A 137 -8.73 -21.52 1.57
N HIS A 138 -9.52 -22.16 0.71
CA HIS A 138 -9.07 -22.55 -0.63
C HIS A 138 -8.55 -21.36 -1.45
N TYR A 139 -9.32 -20.29 -1.60
CA TYR A 139 -8.89 -19.14 -2.41
C TYR A 139 -7.77 -18.35 -1.75
N ARG A 140 -7.74 -18.26 -0.42
CA ARG A 140 -6.60 -17.69 0.30
C ARG A 140 -5.31 -18.45 -0.01
N GLU A 141 -5.31 -19.77 0.14
CA GLU A 141 -4.15 -20.62 -0.14
C GLU A 141 -3.73 -20.54 -1.61
N LEU A 142 -4.69 -20.59 -2.52
CA LEU A 142 -4.45 -20.48 -3.96
C LEU A 142 -3.75 -19.17 -4.31
N LEU A 143 -4.25 -18.04 -3.79
CA LEU A 143 -3.68 -16.72 -4.06
C LEU A 143 -2.34 -16.50 -3.34
N ASP A 144 -2.18 -17.06 -2.15
CA ASP A 144 -0.94 -16.93 -1.37
C ASP A 144 0.18 -17.83 -1.91
N SER A 145 -0.15 -18.84 -2.73
CA SER A 145 0.83 -19.65 -3.44
C SER A 145 1.53 -18.92 -4.60
N LEU A 146 0.98 -17.78 -5.05
CA LEU A 146 1.53 -16.99 -6.14
C LEU A 146 2.87 -16.34 -5.74
N LEU A 147 3.90 -16.56 -6.56
CA LEU A 147 5.26 -16.04 -6.33
C LEU A 147 5.39 -14.57 -6.75
N MET A 148 4.79 -13.68 -5.96
CA MET A 148 4.69 -12.27 -6.31
C MET A 148 6.03 -11.53 -6.41
N ASP A 149 7.05 -11.99 -5.67
CA ASP A 149 8.41 -11.47 -5.80
C ASP A 149 9.04 -11.85 -7.14
N ALA A 150 8.80 -13.07 -7.64
CA ALA A 150 9.24 -13.49 -8.97
C ALA A 150 8.56 -12.68 -10.08
N TYR A 151 7.25 -12.43 -10.00
CA TYR A 151 6.55 -11.55 -10.96
C TYR A 151 7.09 -10.13 -10.91
N THR A 152 7.29 -9.58 -9.71
CA THR A 152 7.76 -8.20 -9.53
C THR A 152 9.15 -8.02 -10.10
N HIS A 153 10.10 -8.89 -9.75
CA HIS A 153 11.47 -8.82 -10.27
C HIS A 153 11.53 -9.15 -11.75
N GLY A 154 10.79 -10.16 -12.21
CA GLY A 154 10.72 -10.56 -13.62
C GLY A 154 10.24 -9.40 -14.51
N CYS A 155 9.18 -8.69 -14.10
CA CYS A 155 8.67 -7.52 -14.84
C CYS A 155 9.65 -6.34 -14.85
N ILE A 156 10.44 -6.15 -13.78
CA ILE A 156 11.48 -5.11 -13.75
C ILE A 156 12.64 -5.47 -14.68
N LEU A 157 13.03 -6.74 -14.72
CA LEU A 157 14.17 -7.22 -15.51
C LEU A 157 13.85 -7.39 -17.00
N HIS A 158 12.58 -7.71 -17.31
CA HIS A 158 12.07 -8.01 -18.66
C HIS A 158 10.85 -7.14 -18.97
N PRO A 159 11.01 -5.80 -19.07
CA PRO A 159 9.89 -4.87 -19.23
C PRO A 159 9.05 -5.11 -20.50
N GLU A 160 9.61 -5.76 -21.52
CA GLU A 160 8.94 -6.10 -22.77
C GLU A 160 7.73 -7.03 -22.62
N ILE A 161 7.59 -7.71 -21.47
CA ILE A 161 6.44 -8.59 -21.20
C ILE A 161 5.25 -7.83 -20.57
N THR A 162 5.41 -6.54 -20.30
CA THR A 162 4.44 -5.71 -19.58
C THR A 162 3.84 -4.63 -20.49
N VAL A 163 2.60 -4.23 -20.21
CA VAL A 163 1.90 -3.16 -20.92
C VAL A 163 1.28 -2.21 -19.90
N ASP A 164 1.51 -0.90 -20.05
CA ASP A 164 1.09 0.14 -19.09
C ASP A 164 1.62 -0.07 -17.66
N SER A 165 2.85 -0.57 -17.53
CA SER A 165 3.49 -0.73 -16.23
C SER A 165 3.70 0.61 -15.52
N HIS A 166 3.43 0.63 -14.20
CA HIS A 166 3.72 1.76 -13.34
C HIS A 166 5.16 1.74 -12.78
N ILE A 167 5.96 0.74 -13.17
CA ILE A 167 7.38 0.66 -12.81
C ILE A 167 8.15 1.79 -13.52
N PRO A 168 8.90 2.63 -12.79
CA PRO A 168 9.73 3.67 -13.42
C PRO A 168 10.81 3.08 -14.33
N ALA A 169 11.06 3.66 -15.50
CA ALA A 169 12.05 3.17 -16.47
C ALA A 169 13.47 3.00 -15.88
N TYR A 170 13.86 3.85 -14.93
CA TYR A 170 15.17 3.74 -14.27
C TYR A 170 15.28 2.52 -13.35
N ALA A 171 14.16 1.95 -12.87
CA ALA A 171 14.17 0.84 -11.92
C ALA A 171 14.87 -0.40 -12.46
N ALA A 172 14.69 -0.70 -13.75
CA ALA A 172 15.35 -1.82 -14.43
C ALA A 172 16.89 -1.68 -14.43
N THR A 173 17.41 -0.48 -14.67
CA THR A 173 18.85 -0.22 -14.61
C THR A 173 19.38 -0.23 -13.18
N SER A 174 18.61 0.34 -12.24
CA SER A 174 19.00 0.45 -10.84
C SER A 174 18.99 -0.89 -10.10
N ILE A 175 18.11 -1.84 -10.45
CA ILE A 175 17.99 -3.09 -9.68
C ILE A 175 19.27 -3.93 -9.75
N ARG A 176 19.89 -4.06 -10.94
CA ARG A 176 21.13 -4.82 -11.11
C ARG A 176 22.26 -4.24 -10.27
N THR A 177 22.39 -2.92 -10.24
CA THR A 177 23.38 -2.22 -9.40
C THR A 177 23.05 -2.36 -7.91
N GLN A 178 21.78 -2.20 -7.53
CA GLN A 178 21.35 -2.31 -6.14
C GLN A 178 21.60 -3.71 -5.57
N ILE A 179 21.40 -4.75 -6.37
CA ILE A 179 21.68 -6.14 -5.99
C ILE A 179 23.16 -6.34 -5.63
N VAL A 180 24.08 -5.92 -6.51
CA VAL A 180 25.53 -6.06 -6.28
C VAL A 180 25.95 -5.27 -5.04
N ASN A 181 25.45 -4.05 -4.90
CA ASN A 181 25.74 -3.19 -3.75
C ASN A 181 25.22 -3.79 -2.45
N THR A 182 24.01 -4.37 -2.46
CA THR A 182 23.39 -5.02 -1.28
C THR A 182 24.26 -6.18 -0.80
N GLN A 183 24.85 -6.97 -1.69
CA GLN A 183 25.72 -8.08 -1.29
C GLN A 183 26.95 -7.60 -0.51
N SER A 184 27.59 -6.51 -0.95
CA SER A 184 28.74 -5.90 -0.28
C SER A 184 28.33 -5.25 1.04
N GLU A 185 27.18 -4.56 1.06
CA GLU A 185 26.63 -3.94 2.26
C GLU A 185 26.34 -4.97 3.36
N LEU A 186 25.68 -6.08 3.01
CA LEU A 186 25.38 -7.17 3.95
C LEU A 186 26.66 -7.81 4.52
N GLN A 187 27.71 -7.94 3.71
CA GLN A 187 29.01 -8.44 4.16
C GLN A 187 29.62 -7.50 5.21
N LYS A 188 29.63 -6.19 4.94
CA LYS A 188 30.12 -5.18 5.89
C LYS A 188 29.32 -5.17 7.19
N LEU A 189 27.98 -5.25 7.09
CA LEU A 189 27.11 -5.32 8.27
C LEU A 189 27.37 -6.57 9.12
N ALA A 190 27.65 -7.72 8.48
CA ALA A 190 27.99 -8.96 9.16
C ALA A 190 29.34 -8.89 9.90
N GLU A 191 30.29 -8.10 9.42
CA GLU A 191 31.57 -7.84 10.08
C GLU A 191 31.40 -6.87 11.26
N GLN A 192 30.55 -5.85 11.10
CA GLN A 192 30.29 -4.82 12.10
C GLN A 192 29.40 -5.30 13.26
N ASN A 193 28.56 -6.32 13.02
CA ASN A 193 27.59 -6.84 13.98
C ASN A 193 27.76 -8.38 14.09
N PRO A 194 28.78 -8.87 14.81
CA PRO A 194 29.11 -10.30 14.89
C PRO A 194 27.94 -11.18 15.37
N GLU A 195 27.07 -10.64 16.21
CA GLU A 195 25.88 -11.31 16.74
C GLU A 195 24.78 -11.55 15.69
N LEU A 196 24.78 -10.77 14.60
CA LEU A 196 23.84 -10.91 13.48
C LEU A 196 24.48 -11.56 12.25
N LYS A 197 25.74 -11.98 12.34
CA LYS A 197 26.55 -12.47 11.21
C LYS A 197 25.87 -13.60 10.44
N ASP A 198 25.27 -14.56 11.15
CA ASP A 198 24.60 -15.69 10.50
C ASP A 198 23.30 -15.28 9.81
N ALA A 199 22.55 -14.33 10.37
CA ALA A 199 21.36 -13.76 9.76
C ALA A 199 21.70 -13.04 8.44
N TYR A 200 22.74 -12.21 8.45
CA TYR A 200 23.22 -11.52 7.24
C TYR A 200 23.71 -12.49 6.17
N LYS A 201 24.50 -13.50 6.53
CA LYS A 201 24.95 -14.55 5.59
C LYS A 201 23.77 -15.35 5.02
N ALA A 202 22.78 -15.69 5.84
CA ALA A 202 21.57 -16.37 5.39
C ALA A 202 20.80 -15.50 4.38
N LYS A 203 20.64 -14.21 4.66
CA LYS A 203 20.00 -13.25 3.75
C LYS A 203 20.75 -13.12 2.42
N GLN A 204 22.08 -13.05 2.47
CA GLN A 204 22.93 -13.01 1.27
C GLN A 204 22.74 -14.25 0.38
N ARG A 205 22.66 -15.45 0.97
CA ARG A 205 22.37 -16.70 0.23
C ARG A 205 20.99 -16.67 -0.43
N ARG A 206 19.96 -16.23 0.29
CA ARG A 206 18.58 -16.10 -0.26
C ARG A 206 18.54 -15.13 -1.44
N LEU A 207 19.15 -13.96 -1.29
CA LEU A 207 19.17 -12.93 -2.34
C LEU A 207 19.83 -13.45 -3.63
N LYS A 208 20.94 -14.17 -3.51
CA LYS A 208 21.64 -14.76 -4.66
C LYS A 208 20.80 -15.79 -5.41
N SER A 209 20.06 -16.64 -4.68
CA SER A 209 19.17 -17.64 -5.29
C SER A 209 18.03 -16.97 -6.06
N LYS A 210 17.30 -16.06 -5.39
CA LYS A 210 16.14 -15.37 -5.98
C LYS A 210 16.49 -14.65 -7.27
N LEU A 211 17.65 -13.99 -7.32
CA LEU A 211 18.08 -13.29 -8.53
C LEU A 211 18.23 -14.22 -9.73
N PHE A 212 18.90 -15.36 -9.54
CA PHE A 212 19.16 -16.30 -10.62
C PHE A 212 17.86 -16.86 -11.18
N ASP A 213 16.91 -17.17 -10.29
CA ASP A 213 15.62 -17.72 -10.69
C ASP A 213 14.77 -16.66 -11.40
N HIS A 214 14.73 -15.41 -10.90
CA HIS A 214 13.85 -14.37 -11.43
C HIS A 214 14.31 -13.78 -12.78
N ASP A 215 15.60 -13.87 -13.13
CA ASP A 215 16.10 -13.46 -14.45
C ASP A 215 15.86 -14.54 -15.53
N ASN A 216 15.48 -15.76 -15.13
CA ASN A 216 15.26 -16.87 -16.05
C ASN A 216 13.90 -16.77 -16.73
N MET A 217 13.89 -16.32 -18.00
CA MET A 217 12.68 -16.17 -18.80
C MET A 217 11.86 -17.47 -18.97
N LYS A 218 12.50 -18.64 -18.99
CA LYS A 218 11.76 -19.92 -19.08
C LYS A 218 10.99 -20.20 -17.79
N TYR A 219 11.62 -19.93 -16.65
CA TYR A 219 11.00 -20.06 -15.34
C TYR A 219 9.88 -19.02 -15.17
N LEU A 220 10.15 -17.75 -15.50
CA LEU A 220 9.16 -16.67 -15.44
C LEU A 220 7.92 -16.97 -16.29
N LYS A 221 8.09 -17.48 -17.52
CA LYS A 221 6.97 -17.91 -18.37
C LYS A 221 6.11 -18.98 -17.69
N LYS A 222 6.73 -20.01 -17.10
CA LYS A 222 6.00 -21.04 -16.35
C LYS A 222 5.15 -20.44 -15.22
N LEU A 223 5.71 -19.52 -14.45
CA LEU A 223 4.98 -18.86 -13.38
C LEU A 223 3.83 -17.98 -13.88
N LEU A 224 4.01 -17.33 -15.04
CA LEU A 224 2.97 -16.52 -15.69
C LEU A 224 1.83 -17.38 -16.24
N ASP A 225 2.12 -18.60 -16.71
CA ASP A 225 1.12 -19.57 -17.14
C ASP A 225 0.35 -20.14 -15.93
N GLU A 226 1.05 -20.40 -14.80
CA GLU A 226 0.41 -20.79 -13.53
C GLU A 226 -0.54 -19.69 -13.01
N LEU A 227 -0.12 -18.43 -13.10
CA LEU A 227 -0.96 -17.28 -12.76
C LEU A 227 -2.22 -17.22 -13.64
N GLU A 228 -2.11 -17.56 -14.93
CA GLU A 228 -3.27 -17.60 -15.83
C GLU A 228 -4.32 -18.61 -15.33
N GLY A 229 -3.88 -19.82 -14.96
CA GLY A 229 -4.77 -20.84 -14.40
C GLY A 229 -5.38 -20.46 -13.05
N VAL A 230 -4.70 -19.65 -12.22
CA VAL A 230 -5.30 -19.09 -10.99
C VAL A 230 -6.37 -18.06 -11.34
N MET A 231 -6.12 -17.19 -12.32
CA MET A 231 -7.09 -16.18 -12.75
C MET A 231 -8.34 -16.80 -13.37
N ASP A 232 -8.22 -17.93 -14.07
CA ASP A 232 -9.36 -18.71 -14.57
C ASP A 232 -10.23 -19.27 -13.45
N GLN A 233 -9.61 -19.78 -12.39
CA GLN A 233 -10.34 -20.27 -11.22
C GLN A 233 -11.08 -19.12 -10.52
N VAL A 234 -10.43 -17.98 -10.33
CA VAL A 234 -11.05 -16.78 -9.74
C VAL A 234 -12.23 -16.29 -10.59
N GLU A 235 -12.05 -16.17 -11.91
CA GLU A 235 -13.13 -15.75 -12.82
C GLU A 235 -14.32 -16.71 -12.76
N THR A 236 -14.06 -18.02 -12.80
CA THR A 236 -15.10 -19.05 -12.72
C THR A 236 -15.89 -18.95 -11.41
N GLU A 237 -15.21 -18.69 -10.30
CA GLU A 237 -15.87 -18.53 -9.01
C GLU A 237 -16.68 -17.24 -8.93
N LEU A 238 -16.15 -16.13 -9.42
CA LEU A 238 -16.88 -14.87 -9.46
C LEU A 238 -18.12 -14.96 -10.37
N GLN A 239 -18.02 -15.64 -11.52
CA GLN A 239 -19.16 -15.95 -12.37
C GLN A 239 -20.22 -16.76 -11.62
N ARG A 240 -19.80 -17.83 -10.93
CA ARG A 240 -20.69 -18.64 -10.09
C ARG A 240 -21.34 -17.80 -8.99
N ARG A 241 -20.64 -16.82 -8.42
CA ARG A 241 -21.20 -15.90 -7.42
C ARG A 241 -22.27 -14.99 -8.01
N VAL A 242 -22.09 -14.51 -9.24
CA VAL A 242 -23.10 -13.72 -9.94
C VAL A 242 -24.38 -14.54 -10.12
N GLU A 243 -24.25 -15.79 -10.54
CA GLU A 243 -25.39 -16.71 -10.74
C GLU A 243 -26.11 -17.09 -9.43
N GLU A 244 -25.38 -17.16 -8.32
CA GLU A 244 -25.93 -17.44 -6.98
C GLU A 244 -26.53 -16.21 -6.28
N THR A 245 -26.24 -14.99 -6.75
CA THR A 245 -26.74 -13.74 -6.13
C THR A 245 -28.10 -13.36 -6.72
N PRO A 246 -29.15 -13.14 -5.90
CA PRO A 246 -30.45 -12.68 -6.40
C PRO A 246 -30.36 -11.34 -7.16
N GLU A 247 -31.23 -11.10 -8.15
CA GLU A 247 -31.23 -9.88 -8.99
C GLU A 247 -31.33 -8.56 -8.20
N GLU A 248 -31.94 -8.58 -7.00
CA GLU A 248 -32.08 -7.41 -6.11
C GLU A 248 -31.01 -7.38 -4.99
N GLY A 249 -30.07 -8.33 -4.98
CA GLY A 249 -29.03 -8.45 -3.97
C GLY A 249 -27.82 -7.54 -4.21
N SER A 250 -27.13 -7.15 -3.14
CA SER A 250 -25.79 -6.58 -3.28
C SER A 250 -24.86 -7.63 -3.90
N PRO A 251 -24.04 -7.26 -4.90
CA PRO A 251 -23.21 -8.24 -5.57
C PRO A 251 -22.21 -8.88 -4.60
N SER A 252 -22.10 -10.21 -4.66
CA SER A 252 -21.23 -10.99 -3.77
C SER A 252 -19.74 -10.66 -3.97
N TRP A 253 -18.94 -10.93 -2.94
CA TRP A 253 -17.48 -10.98 -2.99
C TRP A 253 -17.02 -12.40 -3.38
N LEU A 254 -15.71 -12.65 -3.44
CA LEU A 254 -15.16 -13.90 -3.97
C LEU A 254 -15.78 -15.14 -3.30
N CYS A 255 -15.90 -15.09 -1.97
CA CYS A 255 -16.32 -16.25 -1.19
C CYS A 255 -17.73 -16.18 -0.60
N GLY A 256 -18.40 -15.02 -0.64
CA GLY A 256 -19.72 -14.83 -0.04
C GLY A 256 -20.22 -13.39 -0.13
N ASP A 257 -21.25 -13.07 0.63
CA ASP A 257 -21.84 -11.72 0.77
C ASP A 257 -21.02 -10.78 1.67
N PHE A 258 -19.90 -11.27 2.23
CA PHE A 258 -18.98 -10.54 3.09
C PHE A 258 -17.58 -10.49 2.48
N PHE A 259 -16.82 -9.44 2.82
CA PHE A 259 -15.43 -9.29 2.40
C PHE A 259 -14.52 -10.10 3.31
N SER A 260 -13.80 -11.07 2.75
CA SER A 260 -13.04 -12.08 3.49
C SER A 260 -11.51 -11.91 3.36
N MET A 261 -10.76 -12.76 4.04
CA MET A 261 -9.30 -12.83 3.91
C MET A 261 -8.86 -13.23 2.49
N ALA A 262 -9.68 -14.04 1.79
CA ALA A 262 -9.43 -14.36 0.39
C ALA A 262 -9.58 -13.12 -0.51
N ASP A 263 -10.54 -12.24 -0.19
CA ASP A 263 -10.73 -10.97 -0.89
C ASP A 263 -9.59 -9.99 -0.62
N VAL A 264 -9.01 -9.97 0.59
CA VAL A 264 -7.77 -9.23 0.89
C VAL A 264 -6.63 -9.70 -0.01
N SER A 265 -6.39 -11.01 -0.09
CA SER A 265 -5.34 -11.57 -0.96
C SER A 265 -5.61 -11.26 -2.43
N LEU A 266 -6.85 -11.41 -2.92
CA LEU A 266 -7.20 -11.14 -4.31
C LEU A 266 -7.04 -9.65 -4.64
N ALA A 267 -7.54 -8.77 -3.78
CA ALA A 267 -7.47 -7.32 -3.95
C ALA A 267 -6.03 -6.84 -4.13
N VAL A 268 -5.12 -7.29 -3.26
CA VAL A 268 -3.71 -6.88 -3.33
C VAL A 268 -3.01 -7.52 -4.54
N THR A 269 -3.33 -8.77 -4.88
CA THR A 269 -2.83 -9.45 -6.07
C THR A 269 -3.21 -8.69 -7.35
N LEU A 270 -4.49 -8.40 -7.56
CA LEU A 270 -4.96 -7.66 -8.73
C LEU A 270 -4.36 -6.24 -8.76
N HIS A 271 -4.28 -5.57 -7.61
CA HIS A 271 -3.66 -4.25 -7.55
C HIS A 271 -2.17 -4.29 -7.94
N ARG A 272 -1.44 -5.31 -7.47
CA ARG A 272 -0.04 -5.52 -7.83
C ARG A 272 0.13 -5.88 -9.30
N LEU A 273 -0.69 -6.76 -9.86
CA LEU A 273 -0.62 -7.09 -11.28
C LEU A 273 -0.92 -5.88 -12.17
N LYS A 274 -1.84 -5.00 -11.76
CA LYS A 274 -2.07 -3.71 -12.42
C LYS A 274 -0.84 -2.82 -12.33
N PHE A 275 -0.23 -2.71 -11.15
CA PHE A 275 1.03 -1.98 -10.96
C PHE A 275 2.14 -2.48 -11.91
N LEU A 276 2.25 -3.79 -12.08
CA LEU A 276 3.26 -4.42 -12.95
C LEU A 276 2.95 -4.29 -14.45
N GLY A 277 1.78 -3.79 -14.85
CA GLY A 277 1.39 -3.72 -16.26
C GLY A 277 0.92 -5.07 -16.82
N LEU A 278 0.35 -5.92 -15.97
CA LEU A 278 -0.15 -7.24 -16.33
C LEU A 278 -1.69 -7.30 -16.39
N SER A 279 -2.39 -6.23 -16.02
CA SER A 279 -3.85 -6.22 -15.95
C SER A 279 -4.53 -6.53 -17.30
N ARG A 280 -4.05 -5.93 -18.39
CA ARG A 280 -4.60 -6.20 -19.75
C ARG A 280 -4.41 -7.65 -20.20
N ARG A 281 -3.37 -8.33 -19.69
CA ARG A 281 -3.09 -9.72 -20.01
C ARG A 281 -3.97 -10.68 -19.23
N TYR A 282 -4.28 -10.36 -17.97
CA TYR A 282 -4.93 -11.31 -17.07
C TYR A 282 -6.41 -11.05 -16.82
N TRP A 283 -6.94 -9.83 -16.99
CA TRP A 283 -8.39 -9.64 -16.83
C TRP A 283 -8.99 -8.48 -17.62
N GLY A 284 -8.21 -7.44 -17.94
CA GLY A 284 -8.73 -6.25 -18.62
C GLY A 284 -9.13 -6.48 -20.07
N ASN A 285 -9.75 -5.45 -20.66
CA ASN A 285 -10.26 -5.45 -22.04
C ASN A 285 -11.33 -6.54 -22.29
N GLY A 286 -12.14 -6.85 -21.27
CA GLY A 286 -13.21 -7.85 -21.38
C GLY A 286 -12.73 -9.30 -21.40
N LEU A 287 -11.47 -9.59 -21.05
CA LEU A 287 -10.95 -10.96 -21.02
C LEU A 287 -11.54 -11.77 -19.87
N ARG A 288 -11.60 -11.20 -18.66
CA ARG A 288 -12.21 -11.80 -17.46
C ARG A 288 -13.08 -10.74 -16.79
N VAL A 289 -14.30 -10.62 -17.30
CA VAL A 289 -15.23 -9.51 -16.98
C VAL A 289 -15.63 -9.49 -15.51
N ASN A 290 -15.76 -10.67 -14.88
CA ASN A 290 -16.14 -10.73 -13.47
C ASN A 290 -15.00 -10.29 -12.56
N VAL A 291 -13.76 -10.66 -12.88
CA VAL A 291 -12.55 -10.13 -12.21
C VAL A 291 -12.43 -8.62 -12.40
N GLU A 292 -12.64 -8.11 -13.63
CA GLU A 292 -12.59 -6.67 -13.91
C GLU A 292 -13.62 -5.91 -13.07
N THR A 293 -14.89 -6.34 -13.09
CA THR A 293 -15.98 -5.77 -12.30
C THR A 293 -15.72 -5.88 -10.79
N TYR A 294 -15.22 -7.01 -10.32
CA TYR A 294 -14.82 -7.21 -8.94
C TYR A 294 -13.74 -6.19 -8.52
N TYR A 295 -12.69 -6.03 -9.35
CA TYR A 295 -11.60 -5.13 -9.05
C TYR A 295 -12.06 -3.66 -9.00
N GLU A 296 -12.94 -3.25 -9.90
CA GLU A 296 -13.56 -1.92 -9.89
C GLU A 296 -14.31 -1.65 -8.58
N ARG A 297 -15.00 -2.65 -8.03
CA ARG A 297 -15.67 -2.51 -6.71
C ARG A 297 -14.68 -2.47 -5.55
N VAL A 298 -13.61 -3.28 -5.62
CA VAL A 298 -12.59 -3.33 -4.57
C VAL A 298 -11.87 -1.99 -4.40
N VAL A 299 -11.51 -1.31 -5.50
CA VAL A 299 -10.79 -0.03 -5.43
C VAL A 299 -11.61 1.10 -4.83
N GLU A 300 -12.93 0.95 -4.78
CA GLU A 300 -13.86 1.91 -4.18
C GLU A 300 -13.98 1.76 -2.65
N ARG A 301 -13.52 0.63 -2.10
CA ARG A 301 -13.62 0.35 -0.65
C ARG A 301 -12.81 1.38 0.17
N PRO A 302 -13.36 1.91 1.28
CA PRO A 302 -12.66 2.90 2.10
C PRO A 302 -11.29 2.43 2.63
N ALA A 303 -11.22 1.19 3.12
CA ALA A 303 -9.96 0.60 3.60
C ALA A 303 -8.93 0.45 2.48
N PHE A 304 -9.37 -0.03 1.30
CA PHE A 304 -8.51 -0.11 0.11
C PHE A 304 -7.97 1.25 -0.30
N ARG A 305 -8.82 2.27 -0.44
CA ARG A 305 -8.40 3.64 -0.81
C ARG A 305 -7.38 4.21 0.17
N ARG A 306 -7.61 4.01 1.47
CA ARG A 306 -6.72 4.46 2.54
C ARG A 306 -5.35 3.79 2.46
N VAL A 307 -5.29 2.48 2.22
CA VAL A 307 -4.03 1.71 2.29
C VAL A 307 -3.28 1.68 0.95
N LEU A 308 -4.01 1.53 -0.15
CA LEU A 308 -3.47 1.20 -1.48
C LEU A 308 -3.74 2.28 -2.53
N GLY A 309 -4.62 3.25 -2.26
CA GLY A 309 -5.04 4.25 -3.26
C GLY A 309 -3.89 5.05 -3.90
N HIS A 310 -2.76 5.20 -3.20
CA HIS A 310 -1.59 5.93 -3.68
C HIS A 310 -0.43 5.03 -4.12
N VAL A 311 -0.54 3.70 -3.99
CA VAL A 311 0.56 2.75 -4.26
C VAL A 311 1.00 2.81 -5.72
N ASN A 312 0.08 2.94 -6.67
CA ASN A 312 0.43 3.03 -8.10
C ASN A 312 1.04 4.39 -8.49
N ASN A 313 0.98 5.40 -7.60
CA ASN A 313 1.71 6.65 -7.75
C ASN A 313 3.05 6.55 -7.02
N ILE A 314 4.06 6.01 -7.71
CA ILE A 314 5.41 5.78 -7.16
C ILE A 314 6.08 7.06 -6.66
N LEU A 315 5.79 8.20 -7.28
CA LEU A 315 6.30 9.49 -6.83
C LEU A 315 5.86 9.77 -5.39
N ILE A 316 4.57 9.61 -5.10
CA ILE A 316 3.99 9.88 -3.78
C ILE A 316 4.33 8.78 -2.77
N SER A 317 4.24 7.52 -3.18
CA SER A 317 4.30 6.37 -2.27
C SER A 317 5.71 5.84 -1.99
N ALA A 318 6.73 6.22 -2.79
CA ALA A 318 8.10 5.76 -2.59
C ALA A 318 9.14 6.86 -2.77
N VAL A 319 9.13 7.60 -3.88
CA VAL A 319 10.20 8.54 -4.22
C VAL A 319 10.23 9.74 -3.28
N LEU A 320 9.11 10.43 -3.07
CA LEU A 320 9.02 11.58 -2.15
C LEU A 320 9.34 11.19 -0.70
N PRO A 321 8.79 10.09 -0.14
CA PRO A 321 9.15 9.61 1.18
C PRO A 321 10.65 9.37 1.34
N VAL A 322 11.29 8.70 0.35
CA VAL A 322 12.73 8.44 0.37
C VAL A 322 13.52 9.75 0.31
N ALA A 323 13.17 10.66 -0.60
CA ALA A 323 13.85 11.96 -0.74
C ALA A 323 13.75 12.78 0.56
N PHE A 324 12.57 12.84 1.19
CA PHE A 324 12.38 13.50 2.47
C PHE A 324 13.21 12.85 3.58
N ARG A 325 13.28 11.51 3.62
CA ARG A 325 14.05 10.78 4.62
C ARG A 325 15.56 11.03 4.49
N VAL A 326 16.08 11.05 3.26
CA VAL A 326 17.47 11.42 2.96
C VAL A 326 17.76 12.86 3.36
N ALA A 327 16.87 13.80 3.03
CA ALA A 327 17.00 15.20 3.41
C ALA A 327 17.04 15.37 4.93
N ARG A 328 16.16 14.67 5.67
CA ARG A 328 16.13 14.70 7.14
C ARG A 328 17.41 14.11 7.76
N LYS A 329 17.95 13.03 7.19
CA LYS A 329 19.19 12.39 7.67
C LYS A 329 20.43 13.27 7.46
N ASN A 330 20.44 14.02 6.36
CA ASN A 330 21.57 14.88 5.97
C ASN A 330 21.42 16.34 6.43
N ALA A 331 20.28 16.70 7.04
CA ALA A 331 20.06 18.04 7.57
C ALA A 331 21.01 18.29 8.76
N PRO A 332 21.85 19.35 8.72
CA PRO A 332 22.66 19.71 9.87
C PRO A 332 21.73 20.08 11.04
N VAL A 333 22.01 19.54 12.23
CA VAL A 333 21.19 19.65 13.47
C VAL A 333 20.82 21.10 13.82
N ILE A 334 21.55 22.09 13.29
CA ILE A 334 21.36 23.52 13.55
C ILE A 334 20.26 24.16 12.67
N ALA A 335 19.83 23.52 11.58
CA ALA A 335 18.89 24.11 10.61
C ALA A 335 17.44 23.58 10.71
N GLY A 336 17.07 22.99 11.85
CA GLY A 336 15.86 22.17 12.01
C GLY A 336 14.50 22.86 11.87
N THR A 337 14.42 24.19 11.89
CA THR A 337 13.13 24.90 11.82
C THR A 337 13.05 25.94 10.70
N THR A 338 14.16 26.61 10.35
CA THR A 338 14.15 27.74 9.40
C THR A 338 14.12 27.31 7.93
N LEU A 339 14.79 26.20 7.58
CA LEU A 339 14.88 25.74 6.20
C LEU A 339 13.58 25.09 5.69
N LEU A 340 12.82 24.43 6.59
CA LEU A 340 11.54 23.81 6.28
C LEU A 340 10.45 24.84 5.95
N ILE A 341 10.42 25.96 6.69
CA ILE A 341 9.51 27.09 6.43
C ILE A 341 9.90 27.80 5.12
N GLY A 342 11.20 27.96 4.86
CA GLY A 342 11.68 28.56 3.61
C GLY A 342 11.32 27.75 2.36
N PHE A 343 11.40 26.42 2.43
CA PHE A 343 11.06 25.54 1.30
C PHE A 343 9.54 25.50 1.04
N LEU A 344 8.73 25.44 2.11
CA LEU A 344 7.26 25.51 2.00
C LEU A 344 6.80 26.87 1.45
N GLY A 345 7.38 27.97 1.93
CA GLY A 345 7.10 29.33 1.45
C GLY A 345 7.55 29.56 0.00
N GLY A 346 8.72 29.03 -0.38
CA GLY A 346 9.21 29.09 -1.76
C GLY A 346 8.34 28.32 -2.75
N ALA A 347 7.90 27.12 -2.38
CA ALA A 347 7.01 26.31 -3.21
C ALA A 347 5.62 26.93 -3.38
N THR A 348 5.04 27.50 -2.32
CA THR A 348 3.76 28.23 -2.41
C THR A 348 3.90 29.51 -3.23
N TYR A 349 5.00 30.24 -3.12
CA TYR A 349 5.26 31.44 -3.92
C TYR A 349 5.41 31.11 -5.42
N LEU A 350 6.11 30.02 -5.76
CA LEU A 350 6.23 29.57 -7.14
C LEU A 350 4.89 29.09 -7.72
N ALA A 351 4.09 28.38 -6.94
CA ALA A 351 2.74 27.97 -7.35
C ALA A 351 1.82 29.20 -7.57
N PHE A 352 1.91 30.20 -6.69
CA PHE A 352 1.20 31.47 -6.84
C PHE A 352 1.62 32.23 -8.11
N LEU A 353 2.92 32.33 -8.38
CA LEU A 353 3.44 32.97 -9.60
C LEU A 353 3.01 32.23 -10.87
N TYR A 354 3.00 30.90 -10.84
CA TYR A 354 2.53 30.08 -11.94
C TYR A 354 1.03 30.30 -12.23
N MET A 355 0.19 30.32 -11.19
CA MET A 355 -1.23 30.62 -11.32
C MET A 355 -1.50 32.05 -11.78
N LYS A 356 -0.76 33.04 -11.26
CA LYS A 356 -0.86 34.44 -11.69
C LYS A 356 -0.52 34.60 -13.17
N LYS A 357 0.55 33.95 -13.66
CA LYS A 357 0.97 33.98 -15.06
C LYS A 357 -0.07 33.34 -15.99
N ARG A 358 -0.76 32.30 -15.51
CA ARG A 358 -1.83 31.61 -16.23
C ARG A 358 -3.10 32.48 -16.33
N LEU A 359 -3.43 33.24 -15.29
CA LEU A 359 -4.57 34.17 -15.28
C LEU A 359 -4.33 35.40 -16.17
N THR A 360 -3.11 35.92 -16.26
CA THR A 360 -2.76 37.02 -17.17
C THR A 360 -2.64 36.61 -18.64
N SER A 361 -2.70 35.32 -18.95
CA SER A 361 -2.68 34.80 -20.33
C SER A 361 -4.10 34.67 -20.94
N PHE A 362 -5.14 34.98 -20.16
CA PHE A 362 -6.55 34.89 -20.56
C PHE A 362 -7.28 36.25 -20.51
N SER A 363 -6.53 37.34 -20.37
CA SER A 363 -6.98 38.72 -20.62
C SER A 363 -6.12 39.32 -21.72
#